data_AF-A0A3Q2NQ81-F1
#
_entry.id   AF-A0A3Q2NQ81-F1
#
_cell.length_a   1.000
_cell.length_b   1.000
_cell.length_c   1.000
_cell.angle_alpha   90.00
_cell.angle_beta   90.00
_cell.angle_gamma   90.00
#
_symmetry.space_group_name_H-M   'P 1'
#
loop_
_entity.id
_entity.type
_entity.pdbx_description
1 polymer ?
#
loop_
_entity_poly.entity_id
_entity_poly.type
_entity_poly.pdbx_seq_one_letter_code
_entity_poly.pdbx_strand_id
1 'polypeptide(L)'
;MSSEEESRPSSSPTMHFVGKKADIVKAGRVTKRVNGCRDVLVMYHQGQLYALDMRCYHAGGPLQNGDIEEFNGRLCIVCPWHKYKITLAEGEGLYQAVDDPTVRPLKTHWRSKGVKQRIHKITEVSGDVYVTLNDSSEAIESDVYQTEKYRTVPLNAQPKPKPKT
;
A
#
# COMPACT_ATOMS: atom_id res chain seq x y z
N MET A 1 -0.24 45.55 25.17
CA MET A 1 0.11 44.83 23.94
C MET A 1 -0.62 43.50 24.01
N SER A 2 -1.66 43.34 23.20
CA SER A 2 -2.46 42.11 23.17
C SER A 2 -1.63 41.02 22.53
N SER A 3 -1.42 39.93 23.27
CA SER A 3 -0.87 38.70 22.74
C SER A 3 -1.97 38.00 21.94
N GLU A 4 -1.85 38.01 20.62
CA GLU A 4 -2.66 37.19 19.73
C GLU A 4 -2.14 35.74 19.82
N GLU A 5 -2.88 34.89 20.49
CA GLU A 5 -2.67 33.43 20.48
C GLU A 5 -3.13 32.88 19.13
N GLU A 6 -2.17 32.56 18.28
CA GLU A 6 -2.39 31.96 16.97
C GLU A 6 -2.85 30.50 17.14
N SER A 7 -4.15 30.26 16.98
CA SER A 7 -4.76 28.93 17.11
C SER A 7 -4.28 28.00 16.00
N ARG A 8 -3.47 27.00 16.35
CA ARG A 8 -3.11 25.90 15.44
C ARG A 8 -4.35 25.05 15.14
N PRO A 9 -4.64 24.67 13.87
CA PRO A 9 -5.79 23.83 13.58
C PRO A 9 -5.53 22.42 14.11
N SER A 10 -6.20 22.05 15.20
CA SER A 10 -6.28 20.68 15.67
C SER A 10 -7.32 19.92 14.85
N SER A 11 -7.09 19.72 13.55
CA SER A 11 -8.00 18.87 12.77
C SER A 11 -7.68 17.41 13.07
N SER A 12 -8.58 16.74 13.80
CA SER A 12 -8.54 15.30 13.96
C SER A 12 -8.49 14.61 12.58
N PRO A 13 -7.73 13.50 12.42
CA PRO A 13 -7.63 12.81 11.14
C PRO A 13 -9.02 12.41 10.61
N THR A 14 -9.33 12.76 9.37
CA THR A 14 -10.65 12.47 8.79
C THR A 14 -10.78 10.98 8.49
N MET A 15 -11.91 10.40 8.90
CA MET A 15 -12.25 9.01 8.67
C MET A 15 -13.20 8.90 7.48
N HIS A 16 -12.91 7.99 6.55
CA HIS A 16 -13.72 7.80 5.35
C HIS A 16 -14.32 6.40 5.32
N PHE A 17 -15.65 6.32 5.24
CA PHE A 17 -16.36 5.05 5.19
C PHE A 17 -16.02 4.25 3.93
N VAL A 18 -15.64 2.98 4.12
CA VAL A 18 -15.31 2.04 3.05
C VAL A 18 -16.47 1.09 2.79
N GLY A 19 -17.06 0.54 3.85
CA GLY A 19 -18.13 -0.47 3.77
C GLY A 19 -18.32 -1.20 5.10
N LYS A 20 -19.30 -2.11 5.14
CA LYS A 20 -19.47 -3.01 6.30
C LYS A 20 -18.37 -4.05 6.33
N LYS A 21 -17.86 -4.38 7.51
CA LYS A 21 -16.84 -5.40 7.71
C LYS A 21 -17.25 -6.74 7.12
N ALA A 22 -18.49 -7.17 7.36
CA ALA A 22 -19.00 -8.44 6.85
C ALA A 22 -18.91 -8.54 5.32
N ASP A 23 -19.22 -7.44 4.62
CA ASP A 23 -19.16 -7.40 3.15
C ASP A 23 -17.71 -7.42 2.65
N ILE A 24 -16.81 -6.69 3.31
CA ILE A 24 -15.37 -6.68 2.97
C ILE A 24 -14.75 -8.05 3.23
N VAL A 25 -15.07 -8.69 4.36
CA VAL A 25 -14.62 -10.05 4.70
C VAL A 25 -15.10 -11.05 3.65
N LYS A 26 -16.37 -10.98 3.26
CA LYS A 26 -16.95 -11.85 2.23
C LYS A 26 -16.29 -11.64 0.86
N ALA A 27 -15.99 -10.39 0.49
CA ALA A 27 -15.30 -10.07 -0.75
C ALA A 27 -13.80 -10.40 -0.70
N GLY A 28 -13.22 -10.52 0.49
CA GLY A 28 -11.78 -10.62 0.75
C GLY A 28 -11.01 -9.31 0.52
N ARG A 29 -11.42 -8.49 -0.45
CA ARG A 29 -10.82 -7.19 -0.73
C ARG A 29 -11.78 -6.25 -1.44
N VAL A 30 -11.61 -4.95 -1.24
CA VAL A 30 -12.35 -3.88 -1.91
C VAL A 30 -11.42 -2.71 -2.25
N THR A 31 -11.81 -1.90 -3.22
CA THR A 31 -11.06 -0.70 -3.61
C THR A 31 -11.92 0.53 -3.47
N LYS A 32 -11.38 1.60 -2.91
CA LYS A 32 -12.11 2.83 -2.63
C LYS A 32 -11.28 4.04 -3.02
N ARG A 33 -11.91 5.00 -3.70
CA ARG A 33 -11.37 6.35 -3.82
C ARG A 33 -11.69 7.14 -2.56
N VAL A 34 -10.66 7.58 -1.87
CA VAL A 34 -10.73 8.30 -0.60
C VAL A 34 -10.36 9.76 -0.83
N ASN A 35 -11.13 10.67 -0.22
CA ASN A 35 -10.99 12.13 -0.37
C ASN A 35 -10.91 12.64 -1.83
N GLY A 36 -11.51 11.90 -2.78
CA GLY A 36 -11.49 12.23 -4.21
C GLY A 36 -10.12 12.11 -4.90
N CYS A 37 -9.03 11.90 -4.16
CA CYS A 37 -7.67 12.04 -4.68
C CYS A 37 -6.82 10.77 -4.61
N ARG A 38 -7.21 9.77 -3.81
CA ARG A 38 -6.36 8.59 -3.55
C ARG A 38 -7.12 7.29 -3.66
N ASP A 39 -6.64 6.38 -4.51
CA ASP A 39 -7.22 5.06 -4.70
C ASP A 39 -6.55 4.06 -3.75
N VAL A 40 -7.34 3.54 -2.80
CA VAL A 40 -6.90 2.66 -1.71
C VAL A 40 -7.46 1.26 -1.92
N LEU A 41 -6.62 0.25 -1.70
CA LEU A 41 -7.00 -1.16 -1.60
C LEU A 41 -7.14 -1.53 -0.12
N VAL A 42 -8.31 -2.02 0.26
CA VAL A 42 -8.60 -2.57 1.58
C VAL A 42 -8.76 -4.08 1.45
N MET A 43 -8.07 -4.83 2.30
CA MET A 43 -8.05 -6.30 2.25
C MET A 43 -8.29 -6.88 3.63
N TYR A 44 -8.98 -8.02 3.66
CA TYR A 44 -9.12 -8.86 4.83
C TYR A 44 -8.30 -10.13 4.65
N HIS A 45 -7.39 -10.41 5.57
CA HIS A 45 -6.58 -11.61 5.57
C HIS A 45 -6.29 -12.07 7.00
N GLN A 46 -6.49 -13.36 7.27
CA GLN A 46 -6.20 -13.99 8.57
C GLN A 46 -6.75 -13.21 9.79
N GLY A 47 -8.01 -12.75 9.74
CA GLY A 47 -8.61 -12.05 10.86
C GLY A 47 -8.37 -10.53 10.88
N GLN A 48 -7.45 -10.03 10.06
CA GLN A 48 -6.99 -8.63 10.10
C GLN A 48 -7.35 -7.88 8.81
N LEU A 49 -7.67 -6.60 8.95
CA LEU A 49 -7.82 -5.68 7.81
C LEU A 49 -6.53 -4.89 7.57
N TYR A 50 -6.21 -4.67 6.30
CA TYR A 50 -5.07 -3.87 5.82
C TYR A 50 -5.52 -2.89 4.76
N ALA A 51 -4.93 -1.69 4.74
CA ALA A 51 -5.23 -0.67 3.74
C ALA A 51 -3.94 -0.07 3.19
N LEU A 52 -3.80 -0.07 1.87
CA LEU A 52 -2.61 0.46 1.19
C LEU A 52 -2.98 1.04 -0.17
N ASP A 53 -2.06 1.79 -0.76
CA ASP A 53 -2.22 2.30 -2.13
C ASP A 53 -2.57 1.19 -3.13
N MET A 54 -3.58 1.36 -3.97
CA MET A 54 -4.07 0.31 -4.88
C MET A 54 -3.05 -0.10 -5.96
N ARG A 55 -2.18 0.83 -6.38
CA ARG A 55 -1.20 0.63 -7.45
C ARG A 55 0.19 0.37 -6.90
N CYS A 56 0.84 -0.67 -7.39
CA CYS A 56 2.17 -1.08 -6.96
C CYS A 56 3.21 0.01 -7.23
N TYR A 57 4.02 0.35 -6.22
CA TYR A 57 5.10 1.33 -6.29
C TYR A 57 6.13 1.09 -7.41
N HIS A 58 6.28 -0.14 -7.89
CA HIS A 58 7.30 -0.46 -8.89
C HIS A 58 6.95 0.13 -10.27
N ALA A 59 5.72 -0.13 -10.74
CA ALA A 59 5.30 0.20 -12.10
C ALA A 59 3.81 0.53 -12.23
N GLY A 60 3.08 0.67 -11.13
CA GLY A 60 1.64 0.99 -11.13
C GLY A 60 0.72 -0.22 -11.27
N GLY A 61 1.25 -1.43 -11.05
CA GLY A 61 0.51 -2.68 -11.22
C GLY A 61 -0.67 -2.84 -10.25
N PRO A 62 -1.72 -3.58 -10.65
CA PRO A 62 -2.97 -3.72 -9.91
C PRO A 62 -2.78 -4.64 -8.70
N LEU A 63 -2.48 -4.08 -7.52
CA LEU A 63 -2.28 -4.89 -6.32
C LEU A 63 -3.55 -5.63 -5.92
N GLN A 64 -4.74 -5.14 -6.28
CA GLN A 64 -5.98 -5.85 -6.02
C GLN A 64 -6.07 -7.22 -6.72
N ASN A 65 -5.21 -7.50 -7.70
CA ASN A 65 -5.10 -8.80 -8.38
C ASN A 65 -3.90 -9.63 -7.86
N GLY A 66 -3.21 -9.18 -6.81
CA GLY A 66 -2.06 -9.87 -6.24
C GLY A 66 -2.46 -10.93 -5.21
N ASP A 67 -1.63 -11.97 -5.09
CA ASP A 67 -1.76 -12.99 -4.05
C ASP A 67 -1.19 -12.46 -2.72
N ILE A 68 -1.70 -12.98 -1.60
CA ILE A 68 -1.13 -12.72 -0.27
C ILE A 68 -0.36 -13.96 0.16
N GLU A 69 0.93 -13.79 0.42
CA GLU A 69 1.87 -14.85 0.75
C GLU A 69 2.78 -14.41 1.91
N GLU A 70 3.37 -15.36 2.62
CA GLU A 70 4.29 -15.08 3.72
C GLU A 70 5.76 -15.16 3.26
N PHE A 71 6.54 -14.13 3.57
CA PHE A 71 7.98 -14.11 3.33
C PHE A 71 8.70 -13.63 4.58
N ASN A 72 9.64 -14.44 5.10
CA ASN A 72 10.41 -14.12 6.30
C ASN A 72 9.52 -13.82 7.53
N GLY A 73 8.42 -14.56 7.71
CA GLY A 73 7.43 -14.32 8.76
C GLY A 73 6.59 -13.06 8.58
N ARG A 74 6.63 -12.42 7.40
CA ARG A 74 5.89 -11.19 7.09
C ARG A 74 4.90 -11.44 5.96
N LEU A 75 3.62 -11.20 6.24
CA LEU A 75 2.56 -11.24 5.21
C LEU A 75 2.80 -10.14 4.19
N CYS A 76 2.83 -10.52 2.92
CA CYS A 76 3.04 -9.62 1.79
C CYS A 76 1.98 -9.80 0.73
N ILE A 77 1.60 -8.70 0.09
CA ILE A 77 0.94 -8.77 -1.22
C ILE A 77 2.00 -8.88 -2.32
N VAL A 78 1.80 -9.83 -3.23
CA VAL A 78 2.69 -10.09 -4.37
C VAL A 78 2.11 -9.44 -5.61
N CYS A 79 2.78 -8.41 -6.12
CA CYS A 79 2.34 -7.69 -7.30
C CYS A 79 2.26 -8.65 -8.51
N PRO A 80 1.12 -8.72 -9.23
CA PRO A 80 0.93 -9.69 -10.31
C PRO A 80 1.86 -9.43 -11.50
N TRP A 81 2.30 -8.17 -11.70
CA TRP A 81 3.12 -7.78 -12.85
C TRP A 81 4.58 -8.22 -12.73
N HIS A 82 5.21 -7.95 -11.58
CA HIS A 82 6.67 -8.12 -11.41
C HIS A 82 7.06 -8.89 -10.14
N LYS A 83 6.08 -9.45 -9.43
CA LYS A 83 6.28 -10.30 -8.24
C LYS A 83 7.01 -9.62 -7.07
N TYR A 84 6.97 -8.29 -7.04
CA TYR A 84 7.41 -7.49 -5.90
C TYR A 84 6.55 -7.83 -4.68
N LYS A 85 7.20 -8.04 -3.54
CA LYS A 85 6.59 -8.46 -2.27
C LYS A 85 6.51 -7.24 -1.38
N ILE A 86 5.29 -6.83 -1.05
CA ILE A 86 5.03 -5.62 -0.28
C ILE A 86 4.39 -6.03 1.04
N THR A 87 5.01 -5.70 2.17
CA THR A 87 4.47 -6.10 3.47
C THR A 87 3.14 -5.41 3.74
N LEU A 88 2.15 -6.16 4.22
CA LEU A 88 0.80 -5.62 4.45
C LEU A 88 0.76 -4.63 5.61
N ALA A 89 1.58 -4.85 6.64
CA ALA A 89 1.60 -4.04 7.85
C ALA A 89 2.31 -2.70 7.66
N GLU A 90 3.42 -2.68 6.92
CA GLU A 90 4.36 -1.55 6.90
C GLU A 90 4.65 -1.04 5.48
N GLY A 91 4.23 -1.76 4.44
CA GLY A 91 4.42 -1.33 3.06
C GLY A 91 5.85 -1.44 2.56
N GLU A 92 6.67 -2.28 3.20
CA GLU A 92 8.06 -2.49 2.84
C GLU A 92 8.22 -3.41 1.63
N GLY A 93 9.16 -3.08 0.75
CA GLY A 93 9.52 -3.94 -0.38
C GLY A 93 10.56 -5.00 0.03
N LEU A 94 10.18 -6.28 0.07
CA LEU A 94 11.09 -7.38 0.41
C LEU A 94 11.78 -7.97 -0.81
N TYR A 95 13.05 -8.37 -0.63
CA TYR A 95 13.83 -9.09 -1.64
C TYR A 95 14.82 -10.07 -0.99
N GLN A 96 15.24 -11.09 -1.74
CA GLN A 96 16.34 -11.95 -1.35
C GLN A 96 17.64 -11.34 -1.86
N ALA A 97 18.54 -11.01 -0.94
CA ALA A 97 19.88 -10.53 -1.24
C ALA A 97 20.84 -11.71 -1.30
N VAL A 98 21.89 -11.57 -2.11
CA VAL A 98 23.04 -12.47 -2.18
C VAL A 98 24.26 -11.63 -1.83
N ASP A 99 24.97 -11.98 -0.75
CA ASP A 99 26.16 -11.23 -0.34
C ASP A 99 27.36 -11.57 -1.24
N ASP A 100 27.55 -12.86 -1.56
CA ASP A 100 28.61 -13.33 -2.45
C ASP A 100 28.02 -14.11 -3.64
N PRO A 101 28.00 -13.53 -4.86
CA PRO A 101 27.46 -14.17 -6.04
C PRO A 101 28.38 -15.25 -6.63
N THR A 102 29.57 -15.47 -6.08
CA THR A 102 30.55 -16.46 -6.55
C THR A 102 30.40 -17.83 -5.87
N VAL A 103 29.82 -17.88 -4.66
CA VAL A 103 29.64 -19.12 -3.89
C VAL A 103 28.45 -19.94 -4.41
N ARG A 104 28.57 -21.28 -4.40
CA ARG A 104 27.50 -22.23 -4.79
C ARG A 104 27.28 -23.29 -3.70
N PRO A 105 26.02 -23.62 -3.33
CA PRO A 105 24.78 -22.96 -3.76
C PRO A 105 24.71 -21.50 -3.27
N LEU A 106 23.95 -20.65 -3.99
CA LEU A 106 23.77 -19.26 -3.58
C LEU A 106 23.14 -19.22 -2.19
N LYS A 107 23.76 -18.47 -1.28
CA LYS A 107 23.19 -18.19 0.04
C LYS A 107 22.41 -16.89 -0.05
N THR A 108 21.11 -16.97 0.19
CA THR A 108 20.20 -15.83 0.16
C THR A 108 19.64 -15.53 1.54
N HIS A 109 19.47 -14.26 1.85
CA HIS A 109 18.76 -13.78 3.04
C HIS A 109 17.79 -12.67 2.67
N TRP A 110 16.71 -12.58 3.41
CA TRP A 110 15.71 -11.54 3.22
C TRP A 110 16.25 -10.18 3.65
N ARG A 111 16.02 -9.17 2.82
CA ARG A 111 16.26 -7.77 3.13
C ARG A 111 15.05 -6.91 2.74
N SER A 112 14.97 -5.75 3.37
CA SER A 112 13.98 -4.73 3.05
C SER A 112 14.59 -3.60 2.23
N LYS A 113 13.80 -3.02 1.32
CA LYS A 113 14.09 -1.77 0.61
C LYS A 113 13.60 -0.54 1.40
N GLY A 114 13.10 -0.71 2.62
CA GLY A 114 12.35 0.30 3.35
C GLY A 114 10.90 0.39 2.87
N VAL A 115 10.15 1.35 3.43
CA VAL A 115 8.75 1.60 3.06
C VAL A 115 8.68 2.09 1.63
N LYS A 116 7.98 1.33 0.77
CA LYS A 116 7.82 1.62 -0.66
C LYS A 116 6.37 1.81 -1.08
N GLN A 117 5.44 1.23 -0.32
CA GLN A 117 4.01 1.32 -0.54
C GLN A 117 3.36 2.02 0.65
N ARG A 118 2.59 3.08 0.42
CA ARG A 118 1.94 3.76 1.54
C ARG A 118 0.82 2.90 2.13
N ILE A 119 0.89 2.72 3.46
CA ILE A 119 -0.14 2.10 4.28
C ILE A 119 -1.04 3.18 4.88
N HIS A 120 -2.34 2.88 4.99
CA HIS A 120 -3.35 3.74 5.60
C HIS A 120 -3.91 3.08 6.86
N LYS A 121 -4.42 3.90 7.78
CA LYS A 121 -5.01 3.40 9.02
C LYS A 121 -6.44 2.92 8.76
N ILE A 122 -6.77 1.76 9.29
CA ILE A 122 -8.15 1.27 9.35
C ILE A 122 -8.67 1.46 10.77
N THR A 123 -9.94 1.85 10.85
CA THR A 123 -10.69 1.87 12.11
C THR A 123 -12.01 1.17 11.89
N GLU A 124 -12.38 0.31 12.83
CA GLU A 124 -13.66 -0.38 12.86
C GLU A 124 -14.55 0.27 13.91
N VAL A 125 -15.78 0.63 13.56
CA VAL A 125 -16.78 1.20 14.48
C VAL A 125 -18.10 0.49 14.24
N SER A 126 -18.62 -0.23 15.23
CA SER A 126 -19.93 -0.89 15.17
C SER A 126 -20.16 -1.77 13.90
N GLY A 127 -19.11 -2.43 13.42
CA GLY A 127 -19.16 -3.27 12.21
C GLY A 127 -18.91 -2.53 10.89
N ASP A 128 -18.71 -1.22 10.93
CA ASP A 128 -18.34 -0.39 9.78
C ASP A 128 -16.83 -0.19 9.73
N VAL A 129 -16.27 -0.21 8.51
CA VAL A 129 -14.85 -0.04 8.25
C VAL A 129 -14.60 1.34 7.67
N TYR A 130 -13.68 2.06 8.29
CA TYR A 130 -13.22 3.38 7.88
C TYR A 130 -11.74 3.34 7.57
N VAL A 131 -11.32 4.16 6.60
CA VAL A 131 -9.91 4.44 6.31
C VAL A 131 -9.60 5.89 6.68
N THR A 132 -8.50 6.07 7.41
CA THR A 132 -7.84 7.36 7.61
C THR A 132 -6.57 7.35 6.77
N LEU A 133 -6.47 8.29 5.84
CA LEU A 133 -5.29 8.39 4.98
C LEU A 133 -4.07 8.78 5.82
N ASN A 134 -2.98 8.02 5.67
CA ASN A 134 -1.65 8.48 6.03
C ASN A 134 -1.25 9.67 5.15
N ASP A 135 -1.27 10.85 5.75
CA ASP A 135 -0.98 12.17 5.19
C ASP A 135 0.43 12.67 5.52
N SER A 136 1.32 11.79 5.98
CA SER A 136 2.74 12.10 6.17
C SER A 136 3.32 12.75 4.92
N SER A 137 4.05 13.85 5.11
CA SER A 137 4.73 14.61 4.06
C SER A 137 5.92 13.88 3.44
N GLU A 138 6.38 12.79 4.05
CA GLU A 138 7.42 11.93 3.48
C GLU A 138 6.93 11.30 2.18
N ALA A 139 7.65 11.54 1.09
CA ALA A 139 7.35 10.97 -0.20
C ALA A 139 7.68 9.47 -0.23
N ILE A 140 6.70 8.66 -0.62
CA ILE A 140 6.83 7.22 -0.81
C ILE A 140 6.66 6.92 -2.31
N GLU A 141 7.39 5.94 -2.83
CA GLU A 141 7.41 5.63 -4.28
C GLU A 141 6.01 5.35 -4.86
N SER A 142 5.08 4.80 -4.07
CA SER A 142 3.70 4.57 -4.50
C SER A 142 2.90 5.86 -4.76
N ASP A 143 3.28 7.00 -4.17
CA ASP A 143 2.57 8.28 -4.34
C ASP A 143 2.56 8.75 -5.79
N VAL A 144 3.60 8.41 -6.58
CA VAL A 144 3.67 8.73 -8.02
C VAL A 144 2.45 8.17 -8.77
N TYR A 145 1.97 6.99 -8.38
CA TYR A 145 0.83 6.32 -9.01
C TYR A 145 -0.52 6.76 -8.48
N GLN A 146 -0.53 7.68 -7.51
CA GLN A 146 -1.72 8.40 -7.05
C GLN A 146 -1.93 9.71 -7.80
N THR A 147 -1.11 10.04 -8.81
CA THR A 147 -1.34 11.22 -9.67
C THR A 147 -2.39 10.95 -10.74
N GLU A 148 -3.03 12.02 -11.24
CA GLU A 148 -4.08 11.93 -12.26
C GLU A 148 -3.63 11.15 -13.51
N LYS A 149 -2.38 11.36 -13.93
CA LYS A 149 -1.74 10.65 -15.05
C LYS A 149 -1.89 9.14 -14.97
N TYR A 150 -1.71 8.54 -13.79
CA TYR A 150 -1.80 7.08 -13.63
C TYR A 150 -3.19 6.62 -13.21
N ARG A 151 -4.00 7.49 -12.62
CA ARG A 151 -5.40 7.18 -12.29
C ARG A 151 -6.27 6.95 -13.53
N THR A 152 -6.00 7.66 -14.63
CA THR A 152 -6.75 7.52 -15.89
C THR A 152 -6.30 6.33 -16.75
N VAL A 153 -5.15 5.70 -16.42
CA VAL A 153 -4.63 4.55 -17.16
C VAL A 153 -5.36 3.27 -16.72
N PRO A 154 -5.89 2.46 -17.65
CA PRO A 154 -6.51 1.17 -17.30
C PRO A 154 -5.57 0.28 -16.48
N LEU A 155 -6.09 -0.37 -15.45
CA LEU A 155 -5.33 -1.24 -14.52
C LEU A 155 -4.65 -2.44 -15.20
N ASN A 156 -5.07 -2.80 -16.41
CA ASN A 156 -4.52 -3.93 -17.17
C ASN A 156 -3.44 -3.51 -18.18
N ALA A 157 -3.18 -2.21 -18.36
CA ALA A 157 -2.16 -1.73 -19.28
C ALA A 157 -0.80 -1.70 -18.59
N GLN A 158 0.01 -2.74 -18.81
CA GLN A 158 1.42 -2.74 -18.41
C GLN A 158 2.15 -1.60 -19.15
N PRO A 159 2.84 -0.69 -18.46
CA PRO A 159 3.73 0.25 -19.12
C PRO A 159 4.87 -0.54 -19.79
N LYS A 160 5.29 -0.09 -20.99
CA LYS A 160 6.45 -0.68 -21.68
C LYS A 160 7.65 -0.67 -20.72
N PRO A 161 8.46 -1.74 -20.66
CA PRO A 161 9.64 -1.78 -19.79
C PRO A 161 10.53 -0.57 -20.08
N LYS A 162 10.97 0.13 -19.03
CA LYS A 162 11.96 1.20 -19.18
C LYS A 162 13.24 0.60 -19.77
N PRO A 163 13.87 1.23 -20.78
CA PRO A 163 15.17 0.78 -21.25
C PRO A 163 16.16 0.83 -20.08
N LYS A 164 16.98 -0.21 -19.95
CA LYS A 164 18.10 -0.20 -19.01
C LYS A 164 19.11 0.82 -19.52
N THR A 165 19.32 1.90 -18.77
CA THR A 165 20.42 2.85 -18.98
C THR A 165 21.74 2.21 -18.56
#